data_AF-A0A6P0IZ28-F1
#
_entry.id   AF-A0A6P0IZ28-F1
#
_cell.length_a   1.000
_cell.length_b   1.000
_cell.length_c   1.000
_cell.angle_alpha   90.00
_cell.angle_beta   90.00
_cell.angle_gamma   90.00
#
_symmetry.space_group_name_H-M   'P 1'
#
loop_
_entity.id
_entity.type
_entity.pdbx_description
1 polymer ?
#
loop_
_entity_poly.entity_id
_entity_poly.type
_entity_poly.pdbx_seq_one_letter_code
_entity_poly.pdbx_strand_id
1 'polypeptide(L)' 'SQTNLCIEAKIRGFPTWEINGRFYPGMLSLEQLAKFSGYSAEDPTESMPVVEEEQTEK' A
#
# COMPACT_ATOMS: atom_id res chain seq x y z
N SER A 1 11.23 -19.28 -17.35
CA SER A 1 12.15 -18.19 -16.97
C SER A 1 11.31 -17.02 -16.47
N GLN A 2 11.88 -16.10 -15.68
CA GLN A 2 11.17 -14.87 -15.27
C GLN A 2 10.79 -14.01 -16.49
N THR A 3 11.60 -14.05 -17.54
CA THR A 3 11.38 -13.34 -18.81
C THR A 3 10.06 -13.72 -19.49
N ASN A 4 9.70 -15.00 -19.54
CA ASN A 4 8.45 -15.43 -20.20
C ASN A 4 7.23 -14.86 -19.49
N LEU A 5 7.23 -14.85 -18.15
CA LEU A 5 6.15 -14.26 -17.35
C LEU A 5 5.99 -12.77 -17.63
N CYS A 6 7.10 -12.02 -17.76
CA CYS A 6 7.05 -10.59 -18.10
C CYS A 6 6.48 -10.35 -19.51
N ILE A 7 6.83 -11.20 -20.48
CA ILE A 7 6.32 -11.11 -21.86
C ILE A 7 4.82 -11.42 -21.90
N GLU A 8 4.38 -12.47 -21.22
CA GLU A 8 2.98 -12.85 -21.10
C GLU A 8 2.14 -11.75 -20.44
N ALA A 9 2.66 -11.13 -19.37
CA ALA A 9 2.06 -9.98 -18.70
C ALA A 9 2.16 -8.65 -19.49
N LYS A 10 2.78 -8.65 -20.68
CA LYS A 10 3.00 -7.47 -21.53
C LYS A 10 3.74 -6.32 -20.83
N ILE A 11 4.63 -6.64 -19.90
CA ILE A 11 5.47 -5.66 -19.21
C ILE A 11 6.50 -5.09 -20.20
N ARG A 12 6.48 -3.77 -20.38
CA ARG A 12 7.32 -3.07 -21.37
C ARG A 12 8.59 -2.46 -20.79
N GLY A 13 8.73 -2.43 -19.46
CA GLY A 13 9.86 -1.82 -18.78
C GLY A 13 9.82 -2.07 -17.28
N PHE A 14 10.96 -1.81 -16.63
CA PHE A 14 11.13 -2.01 -15.20
C PHE A 14 11.38 -0.67 -14.47
N PRO A 15 10.86 -0.50 -13.25
CA PRO A 15 9.90 -1.38 -12.57
C PRO A 15 8.48 -1.24 -13.16
N THR A 16 7.63 -2.25 -12.93
CA THR A 16 6.18 -2.19 -13.19
C THR A 16 5.45 -2.84 -12.02
N TRP A 17 4.41 -2.18 -11.52
CA TRP A 17 3.57 -2.64 -10.42
C TRP A 17 2.27 -3.22 -10.95
N GLU A 18 1.89 -4.40 -10.47
CA GLU A 18 0.55 -4.96 -10.68
C GLU A 18 -0.28 -4.76 -9.41
N ILE A 19 -1.34 -3.95 -9.51
CA ILE A 19 -2.22 -3.64 -8.37
C ILE A 19 -3.67 -3.76 -8.86
N ASN A 20 -4.47 -4.62 -8.21
CA ASN A 20 -5.88 -4.85 -8.55
C ASN A 20 -6.08 -5.19 -10.05
N GLY A 21 -5.17 -5.98 -10.64
CA GLY A 21 -5.20 -6.37 -12.06
C GLY A 21 -4.83 -5.26 -13.05
N ARG A 22 -4.34 -4.12 -12.57
CA ARG A 22 -3.85 -3.00 -13.39
C ARG A 22 -2.34 -2.88 -13.28
N PHE A 23 -1.69 -2.58 -14.41
CA PHE A 23 -0.25 -2.41 -14.49
C PHE A 23 0.14 -0.92 -14.49
N TYR A 24 1.02 -0.54 -13.56
CA TYR A 24 1.53 0.81 -13.40
C TYR A 24 3.05 0.82 -13.62
N PRO A 25 3.55 1.32 -14.77
CA PRO A 25 4.98 1.37 -15.04
C PRO A 25 5.65 2.52 -14.31
N GLY A 26 6.92 2.30 -13.94
CA GLY A 26 7.78 3.32 -13.34
C GLY A 26 7.83 3.30 -11.81
N MET A 27 8.61 4.21 -11.26
CA MET A 27 8.73 4.42 -9.82
C MET A 27 7.49 5.16 -9.32
N LEU A 28 6.84 4.63 -8.29
CA LEU A 28 5.66 5.22 -7.65
C LEU A 28 5.99 5.60 -6.21
N SER A 29 5.45 6.71 -5.73
CA SER A 29 5.53 7.09 -4.31
C SER A 29 4.61 6.20 -3.45
N LEU A 30 4.87 6.16 -2.14
CA LEU A 30 4.01 5.42 -1.20
C LEU A 30 2.55 5.91 -1.24
N GLU A 31 2.34 7.22 -1.39
CA GLU A 31 1.00 7.80 -1.51
C GLU A 31 0.27 7.32 -2.77
N GLN A 32 0.97 7.25 -3.91
CA GLN A 32 0.38 6.71 -5.15
C GLN A 32 0.03 5.23 -5.01
N LEU A 33 0.93 4.45 -4.41
CA LEU A 33 0.70 3.03 -4.17
C LEU A 33 -0.51 2.82 -3.24
N ALA A 34 -0.62 3.59 -2.16
CA ALA A 34 -1.75 3.54 -1.24
C ALA A 34 -3.08 3.85 -1.94
N LYS A 35 -3.10 4.88 -2.78
CA LYS A 35 -4.27 5.22 -3.60
C LYS A 35 -4.66 4.11 -4.57
N PHE A 36 -3.70 3.44 -5.19
CA PHE A 36 -3.97 2.37 -6.16
C PHE A 36 -4.39 1.05 -5.49
N SER A 37 -3.81 0.73 -4.33
CA SER A 37 -4.14 -0.48 -3.58
C SER A 37 -5.45 -0.34 -2.79
N GLY A 38 -5.93 0.89 -2.57
CA GLY A 38 -7.03 1.16 -1.64
C GLY A 38 -6.58 1.03 -0.19
N TYR A 39 -5.27 1.07 0.06
CA TYR A 39 -4.72 1.10 1.41
C TYR A 39 -5.05 2.47 2.01
N SER A 40 -6.06 2.49 2.87
CA SER A 40 -6.20 3.53 3.87
C SER A 40 -5.33 3.11 5.04
N ALA A 41 -4.39 3.94 5.46
CA ALA A 41 -3.84 3.78 6.79
C ALA A 41 -5.01 4.07 7.74
N GLU A 42 -5.75 3.05 8.14
CA GLU A 42 -6.65 3.17 9.28
C GLU A 42 -5.83 3.74 10.43
N ASP A 43 -6.31 4.86 10.96
CA ASP A 43 -5.66 5.58 12.04
C ASP A 43 -5.25 4.58 13.14
N PRO A 44 -4.01 4.65 13.67
CA PRO A 44 -3.56 3.74 14.75
C PRO A 44 -4.41 3.85 16.04
N THR A 45 -5.43 4.69 16.06
CA THR A 45 -6.35 4.90 17.17
C THR A 45 -7.39 3.79 17.34
N GLU A 46 -7.65 2.94 16.34
CA GLU A 46 -8.68 1.88 16.49
C GLU A 46 -8.15 0.57 17.13
N SER A 47 -6.84 0.48 17.36
CA SER A 47 -6.19 -0.71 17.99
C SER A 47 -5.54 -0.45 19.34
N MET A 48 -5.64 0.77 19.88
CA MET A 48 -5.23 1.04 21.25
C MET A 48 -6.50 1.35 22.05
N PRO A 49 -6.87 0.56 23.08
CA PRO A 49 -7.82 1.06 24.04
C PRO A 49 -7.23 2.36 24.56
N VAL A 50 -7.95 3.46 24.38
CA VAL A 50 -7.75 4.66 25.19
C VAL A 50 -7.99 4.18 26.61
N VAL A 51 -6.92 3.79 27.31
CA VAL A 51 -6.93 3.89 28.76
C VAL A 51 -6.98 5.39 29.01
N GLU A 52 -8.20 5.90 29.15
CA GLU A 52 -8.46 7.14 29.86
C GLU A 52 -7.87 6.93 31.25
N GLU A 53 -6.59 7.28 31.42
CA GLU A 53 -6.07 7.59 32.74
C GLU A 53 -6.73 8.89 33.17
N GLU A 54 -7.89 8.71 33.77
CA GLU A 54 -8.62 9.67 34.59
C GLU A 54 -7.63 10.38 35.53
N GLN A 55 -7.55 11.71 35.40
CA GLN A 55 -6.95 12.55 36.41
C GLN A 55 -7.69 12.33 37.73
N THR A 56 -7.06 11.61 38.66
CA THR A 56 -7.38 11.73 40.09
C THR A 56 -6.20 12.38 40.80
N GLU A 57 -6.44 13.64 41.15
CA GLU A 57 -5.83 14.46 42.19
C GLU A 57 -5.25 13.69 43.39
N LYS A 58 -3.97 13.94 43.72
CA LYS A 58 -3.52 14.32 45.07
C LYS A 58 -2.12 14.94 45.07
#